data_AF-A0A2S1JQ89-F1
#
_entry.id   AF-A0A2S1JQ89-F1
#
_cell.length_a   1.000
_cell.length_b   1.000
_cell.length_c   1.000
_cell.angle_alpha   90.00
_cell.angle_beta   90.00
_cell.angle_gamma   90.00
#
_symmetry.space_group_name_H-M   'P 1'
#
loop_
_entity.id
_entity.type
_entity.pdbx_description
1 polymer ?
#
loop_
_entity_poly.entity_id
_entity_poly.type
_entity_poly.pdbx_seq_one_letter_code
_entity_poly.pdbx_strand_id
1 'polypeptide(L)'
;MSNMNFSGAALPMNDDDIRIIAGYLGCEIAALKSVLSVESAGKGFGYEDRPIILNEPHIFYRELTIPKQRQRASRENLAYPYPGTMPYPVTQSDRYLWLEKAMAINKDAALASCSWGLGQILGANYKACGFSTVLAFVEAMMYSDGAQLYIMARFIVSNSLQMYLRSRAWAEFARRYNGPSYASNHYDLKLEHAYERMPLSDKVTPPPTDINTLNKLINANN
;
A
#
# COMPACT_ATOMS: atom_id res chain seq x y z
N MET A 1 -3.23 -22.92 -15.14
CA MET A 1 -3.23 -21.49 -14.75
C MET A 1 -1.82 -21.20 -14.26
N SER A 2 -1.12 -20.21 -14.81
CA SER A 2 0.21 -19.88 -14.30
C SER A 2 0.06 -19.47 -12.83
N ASN A 3 0.75 -20.18 -11.93
CA ASN A 3 0.88 -19.75 -10.55
C ASN A 3 1.67 -18.43 -10.58
N MET A 4 0.99 -17.32 -10.32
CA MET A 4 1.64 -16.04 -10.07
C MET A 4 2.51 -16.23 -8.83
N ASN A 5 3.83 -16.22 -9.01
CA ASN A 5 4.80 -16.39 -7.92
C ASN A 5 5.03 -15.09 -7.12
N PHE A 6 4.35 -14.00 -7.51
CA PHE A 6 4.44 -12.67 -6.91
C PHE A 6 5.83 -12.04 -6.90
N SER A 7 6.73 -12.53 -7.76
CA SER A 7 8.08 -12.04 -7.91
C SER A 7 8.18 -11.28 -9.24
N GLY A 8 8.57 -10.00 -9.16
CA GLY A 8 8.76 -9.13 -10.30
C GLY A 8 10.21 -8.62 -10.37
N ALA A 9 10.41 -7.44 -10.95
CA ALA A 9 11.76 -6.86 -11.05
C ALA A 9 12.29 -6.35 -9.70
N ALA A 10 11.40 -5.97 -8.78
CA ALA A 10 11.72 -5.45 -7.44
C ALA A 10 12.85 -4.41 -7.41
N LEU A 11 12.85 -3.49 -8.37
CA LEU A 11 13.90 -2.49 -8.45
C LEU A 11 13.87 -1.59 -7.20
N PRO A 12 15.02 -1.33 -6.57
CA PRO A 12 15.08 -0.50 -5.37
C PRO A 12 14.69 0.94 -5.70
N MET A 13 14.26 1.67 -4.67
CA MET A 13 13.99 3.10 -4.78
C MET A 13 15.25 3.83 -5.25
N ASN A 14 15.11 4.71 -6.25
CA ASN A 14 16.21 5.59 -6.66
C ASN A 14 16.27 6.84 -5.76
N ASP A 15 17.41 7.54 -5.77
CA ASP A 15 17.66 8.70 -4.90
C ASP A 15 16.66 9.85 -5.08
N ASP A 16 16.04 9.96 -6.26
CA ASP A 16 15.12 11.04 -6.62
C ASP A 16 13.63 10.69 -6.48
N ASP A 17 13.26 9.42 -6.33
CA ASP A 17 11.86 8.96 -6.31
C ASP A 17 11.04 9.70 -5.24
N ILE A 18 11.62 9.85 -4.05
CA ILE A 18 10.98 10.59 -2.95
C ILE A 18 10.80 12.06 -3.32
N ARG A 19 11.80 12.69 -3.97
CA ARG A 19 11.72 14.10 -4.38
C ARG A 19 10.67 14.29 -5.46
N ILE A 20 10.65 13.40 -6.45
CA ILE A 20 9.67 13.34 -7.55
C ILE A 20 8.25 13.22 -6.98
N ILE A 21 8.03 12.30 -6.04
CA ILE A 21 6.70 12.09 -5.46
C ILE A 21 6.31 13.20 -4.49
N ALA A 22 7.25 13.75 -3.70
CA ALA A 22 6.99 14.91 -2.87
C ALA A 22 6.61 16.15 -3.71
N GLY A 23 7.27 16.37 -4.86
CA GLY A 23 6.90 17.40 -5.84
C GLY A 23 5.50 17.20 -6.43
N TYR A 24 5.12 15.95 -6.73
CA TYR A 24 3.78 15.62 -7.20
C TYR A 24 2.70 15.84 -6.13
N LEU A 25 2.97 15.44 -4.89
CA LEU A 25 2.08 15.68 -3.75
C LEU A 25 2.10 17.15 -3.32
N GLY A 26 3.11 17.93 -3.71
CA GLY A 26 3.34 19.30 -3.28
C GLY A 26 3.61 19.43 -1.79
N CYS A 27 4.20 18.40 -1.16
CA CYS A 27 4.52 18.37 0.26
C CYS A 27 6.04 18.34 0.49
N GLU A 28 6.45 18.50 1.75
CA GLU A 28 7.86 18.37 2.13
C GLU A 28 8.35 16.92 1.97
N ILE A 29 9.61 16.75 1.59
CA ILE A 29 10.28 15.43 1.56
C ILE A 29 10.14 14.73 2.92
N ALA A 30 10.34 15.47 4.02
CA ALA A 30 10.19 14.98 5.39
C ALA A 30 8.80 14.44 5.69
N ALA A 31 7.74 15.08 5.14
CA ALA A 31 6.36 14.63 5.34
C ALA A 31 6.06 13.34 4.58
N LEU A 32 6.63 13.16 3.39
CA LEU A 32 6.52 11.88 2.68
C LEU A 32 7.30 10.77 3.39
N LYS A 33 8.56 11.05 3.79
CA LYS A 33 9.40 10.10 4.52
C LYS A 33 8.80 9.67 5.86
N SER A 34 8.06 10.54 6.55
CA SER A 34 7.41 10.18 7.83
C SER A 34 6.33 9.11 7.62
N VAL A 35 5.53 9.21 6.55
CA VAL A 35 4.55 8.18 6.18
C VAL A 35 5.26 6.85 5.89
N LEU A 36 6.31 6.87 5.06
CA LEU A 36 7.07 5.65 4.71
C LEU A 36 7.68 4.94 5.92
N SER A 37 8.19 5.73 6.86
CA SER A 37 8.76 5.22 8.12
C SER A 37 7.71 4.50 8.97
N VAL A 38 6.50 5.06 9.04
CA VAL A 38 5.40 4.51 9.87
C VAL A 38 4.72 3.29 9.22
N GLU A 39 4.56 3.28 7.89
CA GLU A 39 3.80 2.22 7.20
C GLU A 39 4.60 0.94 6.97
N SER A 40 5.85 1.04 6.54
CA SER A 40 6.65 -0.12 6.13
C SER A 40 8.08 -0.11 6.63
N ALA A 41 8.44 0.84 7.50
CA ALA A 41 9.82 1.15 7.83
C ALA A 41 10.69 1.36 6.56
N GLY A 42 10.08 1.86 5.48
CA GLY A 42 10.71 2.10 4.19
C GLY A 42 11.00 0.85 3.34
N LYS A 43 10.39 -0.31 3.63
CA LYS A 43 10.62 -1.56 2.87
C LYS A 43 9.42 -1.95 2.03
N GLY A 44 9.55 -1.93 0.70
CA GLY A 44 8.50 -2.36 -0.22
C GLY A 44 8.50 -3.86 -0.52
N PHE A 45 9.67 -4.50 -0.45
CA PHE A 45 9.87 -5.90 -0.80
C PHE A 45 10.42 -6.71 0.38
N GLY A 46 10.00 -7.98 0.45
CA GLY A 46 10.43 -8.96 1.43
C GLY A 46 11.34 -10.01 0.82
N TYR A 47 11.20 -11.25 1.28
CA TYR A 47 11.95 -12.40 0.76
C TYR A 47 11.51 -12.76 -0.68
N GLU A 48 12.45 -13.24 -1.51
CA GLU A 48 12.24 -13.59 -2.93
C GLU A 48 11.73 -12.44 -3.79
N ASP A 49 12.09 -11.20 -3.43
CA ASP A 49 11.73 -10.00 -4.20
C ASP A 49 10.22 -9.83 -4.37
N ARG A 50 9.46 -10.37 -3.41
CA ARG A 50 8.00 -10.25 -3.37
C ARG A 50 7.59 -9.01 -2.59
N PRO A 51 6.55 -8.27 -3.01
CA PRO A 51 6.03 -7.16 -2.23
C PRO A 51 5.69 -7.60 -0.81
N ILE A 52 5.94 -6.75 0.19
CA ILE A 52 5.46 -7.01 1.55
C ILE A 52 3.93 -6.92 1.53
N ILE A 53 3.25 -7.97 1.97
CA ILE A 53 1.79 -7.99 2.04
C ILE A 53 1.29 -8.07 3.48
N LEU A 54 0.07 -7.59 3.70
CA LEU A 54 -0.76 -7.88 4.87
C LEU A 54 -2.12 -8.34 4.37
N ASN A 55 -2.53 -9.56 4.73
CA ASN A 55 -3.86 -10.06 4.36
C ASN A 55 -4.91 -9.45 5.29
N GLU A 56 -6.08 -9.14 4.75
CA GLU A 56 -7.22 -8.66 5.52
C GLU A 56 -8.41 -9.61 5.34
N PRO A 57 -8.49 -10.71 6.13
CA PRO A 57 -9.55 -11.72 5.99
C PRO A 57 -10.98 -11.18 6.09
N HIS A 58 -11.16 -10.06 6.80
CA HIS A 58 -12.43 -9.37 6.89
C HIS A 58 -12.79 -8.58 5.63
N ILE A 59 -11.79 -8.06 4.92
CA ILE A 59 -11.98 -7.52 3.58
C ILE A 59 -12.27 -8.66 2.61
N PHE A 60 -11.56 -9.79 2.69
CA PHE A 60 -11.84 -10.94 1.84
C PHE A 60 -13.29 -11.43 2.00
N TYR A 61 -13.78 -11.51 3.25
CA TYR A 61 -15.18 -11.82 3.54
C TYR A 61 -16.16 -10.86 2.84
N ARG A 62 -15.87 -9.55 2.88
CA ARG A 62 -16.67 -8.50 2.25
C ARG A 62 -16.66 -8.59 0.73
N GLU A 63 -15.50 -8.77 0.12
CA GLU A 63 -15.31 -8.83 -1.35
C GLU A 63 -15.94 -10.09 -1.97
N LEU A 64 -16.09 -11.18 -1.20
CA LEU A 64 -16.79 -12.39 -1.65
C LEU A 64 -18.31 -12.16 -1.70
N THR A 65 -18.83 -11.75 -2.85
CA THR A 65 -20.26 -11.51 -3.07
C THR A 65 -21.08 -12.79 -3.30
N ILE A 66 -20.43 -13.89 -3.71
CA ILE A 66 -21.09 -15.19 -3.93
C ILE A 66 -21.15 -15.96 -2.61
N PRO A 67 -22.36 -16.29 -2.08
CA PRO A 67 -22.50 -16.92 -0.76
C PRO A 67 -21.72 -18.24 -0.60
N LYS A 68 -21.68 -19.08 -1.65
CA LYS A 68 -20.92 -20.34 -1.62
C LYS A 68 -19.41 -20.12 -1.48
N GLN A 69 -18.85 -19.10 -2.13
CA GLN A 69 -17.43 -18.76 -2.00
C GLN A 69 -17.12 -18.25 -0.60
N ARG A 70 -17.97 -17.36 -0.07
CA ARG A 70 -17.82 -16.83 1.30
C ARG A 70 -17.90 -17.94 2.35
N GLN A 71 -18.87 -18.85 2.22
CA GLN A 71 -19.00 -20.00 3.12
C GLN A 71 -17.78 -20.93 3.06
N ARG A 72 -17.26 -21.19 1.85
CA ARG A 72 -16.02 -21.96 1.67
C ARG A 72 -14.84 -21.28 2.37
N ALA A 73 -14.63 -19.98 2.12
CA ALA A 73 -13.55 -19.22 2.71
C ALA A 73 -13.63 -19.19 4.25
N SER A 74 -14.82 -19.05 4.83
CA SER A 74 -15.00 -19.12 6.29
C SER A 74 -14.70 -20.51 6.86
N ARG A 75 -15.11 -21.60 6.19
CA ARG A 75 -14.77 -22.97 6.63
C ARG A 75 -13.27 -23.27 6.56
N GLU A 76 -12.59 -22.68 5.59
CA GLU A 76 -11.13 -22.80 5.42
C GLU A 76 -10.35 -21.80 6.29
N ASN A 77 -11.03 -21.05 7.19
CA ASN A 77 -10.46 -20.01 8.04
C ASN A 77 -9.74 -18.88 7.28
N LEU A 78 -10.12 -18.66 6.03
CA LEU A 78 -9.57 -17.60 5.18
C LEU A 78 -10.37 -16.30 5.28
N ALA A 79 -11.64 -16.33 5.70
CA ALA A 79 -12.49 -15.13 5.74
C ALA A 79 -13.44 -15.11 6.95
N TYR A 80 -13.53 -13.96 7.61
CA TYR A 80 -14.41 -13.75 8.77
C TYR A 80 -14.88 -12.29 8.85
N PRO A 81 -16.08 -11.99 9.37
CA PRO A 81 -16.68 -10.66 9.23
C PRO A 81 -16.01 -9.55 10.03
N TYR A 82 -15.33 -9.87 11.14
CA TYR A 82 -14.77 -8.87 12.06
C TYR A 82 -13.25 -9.01 12.19
N PRO A 83 -12.48 -7.90 12.17
CA PRO A 83 -11.04 -7.93 12.45
C PRO A 83 -10.75 -8.61 13.79
N GLY A 84 -9.65 -9.37 13.86
CA GLY A 84 -9.21 -10.03 15.10
C GLY A 84 -10.01 -11.28 15.50
N THR A 85 -10.97 -11.75 14.68
CA THR A 85 -11.68 -13.02 14.92
C THR A 85 -10.71 -14.20 15.07
N MET A 86 -9.63 -14.19 14.30
CA MET A 86 -8.53 -15.15 14.41
C MET A 86 -7.18 -14.44 14.24
N PRO A 87 -6.08 -15.02 14.74
CA PRO A 87 -4.75 -14.51 14.51
C PRO A 87 -4.46 -14.37 13.01
N TYR A 88 -3.79 -13.28 12.65
CA TYR A 88 -3.32 -13.04 11.30
C TYR A 88 -2.05 -13.85 11.04
N PRO A 89 -1.77 -14.26 9.79
CA PRO A 89 -0.50 -14.87 9.44
C PRO A 89 0.67 -13.94 9.80
N VAL A 90 1.62 -14.46 10.57
CA VAL A 90 2.70 -13.66 11.17
C VAL A 90 3.81 -13.39 10.16
N THR A 91 4.25 -14.41 9.43
CA THR A 91 5.37 -14.32 8.49
C THR A 91 4.90 -13.97 7.08
N GLN A 92 5.77 -13.36 6.26
CA GLN A 92 5.45 -13.12 4.84
C GLN A 92 5.17 -14.42 4.09
N SER A 93 5.90 -15.50 4.39
CA SER A 93 5.65 -16.82 3.79
C SER A 93 4.24 -17.33 4.09
N ASP A 94 3.78 -17.21 5.34
CA ASP A 94 2.41 -17.62 5.71
C ASP A 94 1.35 -16.73 5.05
N ARG A 95 1.64 -15.43 4.89
CA ARG A 95 0.73 -14.49 4.21
C ARG A 95 0.57 -14.81 2.73
N TYR A 96 1.65 -15.20 2.06
CA TYR A 96 1.57 -15.66 0.67
C TYR A 96 0.89 -17.02 0.53
N LEU A 97 1.09 -17.94 1.46
CA LEU A 97 0.36 -19.21 1.50
C LEU A 97 -1.14 -18.98 1.73
N TRP A 98 -1.52 -18.03 2.60
CA TRP A 98 -2.90 -17.61 2.75
C TRP A 98 -3.46 -17.05 1.43
N LEU A 99 -2.68 -16.20 0.75
CA LEU A 99 -3.12 -15.57 -0.51
C LEU A 99 -3.35 -16.60 -1.61
N GLU A 100 -2.45 -17.57 -1.76
CA GLU A 100 -2.61 -18.67 -2.70
C GLU A 100 -3.92 -19.44 -2.47
N LYS A 101 -4.22 -19.80 -1.22
CA LYS A 101 -5.48 -20.47 -0.85
C LYS A 101 -6.70 -19.60 -1.13
N ALA A 102 -6.64 -18.31 -0.80
CA ALA A 102 -7.72 -17.36 -1.07
C ALA A 102 -7.98 -17.19 -2.58
N MET A 103 -6.93 -17.13 -3.40
CA MET A 103 -7.04 -17.04 -4.86
C MET A 103 -7.69 -18.27 -5.49
N ALA A 104 -7.52 -19.45 -4.89
CA ALA A 104 -8.20 -20.69 -5.30
C ALA A 104 -9.73 -20.66 -5.04
N ILE A 105 -10.22 -19.67 -4.29
CA ILE A 105 -11.65 -19.40 -4.09
C ILE A 105 -12.11 -18.29 -5.04
N ASN A 106 -11.42 -17.15 -5.01
CA ASN A 106 -11.71 -16.00 -5.86
C ASN A 106 -10.45 -15.13 -5.98
N LYS A 107 -9.83 -15.13 -7.16
CA LYS A 107 -8.57 -14.43 -7.42
C LYS A 107 -8.66 -12.93 -7.15
N ASP A 108 -9.61 -12.24 -7.77
CA ASP A 108 -9.68 -10.78 -7.68
C ASP A 108 -10.03 -10.32 -6.26
N ALA A 109 -10.97 -10.99 -5.59
CA ALA A 109 -11.30 -10.69 -4.20
C ALA A 109 -10.10 -10.92 -3.25
N ALA A 110 -9.32 -11.97 -3.48
CA ALA A 110 -8.14 -12.26 -2.68
C ALA A 110 -7.05 -11.18 -2.84
N LEU A 111 -6.75 -10.78 -4.08
CA LEU A 111 -5.80 -9.70 -4.35
C LEU A 111 -6.28 -8.35 -3.79
N ALA A 112 -7.59 -8.08 -3.88
CA ALA A 112 -8.21 -6.86 -3.34
C ALA A 112 -8.18 -6.81 -1.81
N SER A 113 -8.16 -7.97 -1.16
CA SER A 113 -8.14 -8.10 0.30
C SER A 113 -6.75 -8.07 0.94
N CYS A 114 -5.70 -7.72 0.20
CA CYS A 114 -4.36 -7.56 0.77
C CYS A 114 -3.91 -6.11 0.66
N SER A 115 -3.19 -5.63 1.67
CA SER A 115 -2.38 -4.40 1.59
C SER A 115 -1.02 -4.73 0.99
N TRP A 116 -0.52 -3.89 0.09
CA TRP A 116 0.64 -4.18 -0.73
C TRP A 116 1.76 -3.13 -0.59
N GLY A 117 2.99 -3.62 -0.45
CA GLY A 117 4.22 -2.86 -0.62
C GLY A 117 4.45 -1.73 0.38
N LEU A 118 5.28 -0.78 -0.04
CA LEU A 118 5.84 0.33 0.73
C LEU A 118 4.77 1.18 1.45
N GLY A 119 3.68 1.48 0.76
CA GLY A 119 2.57 2.28 1.31
C GLY A 119 1.48 1.46 1.99
N GLN A 120 1.58 0.13 2.00
CA GLN A 120 0.54 -0.78 2.47
C GLN A 120 -0.85 -0.44 1.90
N ILE A 121 -0.92 -0.14 0.60
CA ILE A 121 -2.19 0.21 -0.05
C ILE A 121 -3.05 -1.05 -0.23
N LEU A 122 -4.26 -1.03 0.32
CA LEU A 122 -5.23 -2.11 0.16
C LEU A 122 -5.62 -2.27 -1.32
N GLY A 123 -5.52 -3.50 -1.84
CA GLY A 123 -5.77 -3.82 -3.26
C GLY A 123 -7.17 -3.44 -3.74
N ALA A 124 -8.17 -3.41 -2.85
CA ALA A 124 -9.52 -2.92 -3.14
C ALA A 124 -9.54 -1.47 -3.67
N ASN A 125 -8.49 -0.69 -3.39
CA ASN A 125 -8.33 0.69 -3.86
C ASN A 125 -7.67 0.80 -5.25
N TYR A 126 -7.51 -0.30 -6.01
CA TYR A 126 -6.83 -0.28 -7.32
C TYR A 126 -7.38 0.79 -8.29
N LYS A 127 -8.70 1.05 -8.27
CA LYS A 127 -9.33 2.11 -9.09
C LYS A 127 -8.92 3.52 -8.65
N ALA A 128 -8.86 3.78 -7.35
CA ALA A 128 -8.38 5.04 -6.80
C ALA A 128 -6.89 5.25 -7.10
N CYS A 129 -6.14 4.14 -7.18
CA CYS A 129 -4.78 4.11 -7.66
C CYS A 129 -4.68 4.19 -9.20
N GLY A 130 -5.81 4.27 -9.90
CA GLY A 130 -5.97 4.42 -11.35
C GLY A 130 -5.48 3.24 -12.18
N PHE A 131 -5.77 2.02 -11.72
CA PHE A 131 -5.69 0.77 -12.48
C PHE A 131 -7.09 0.29 -12.87
N SER A 132 -7.20 -0.41 -14.00
CA SER A 132 -8.46 -0.98 -14.49
C SER A 132 -8.84 -2.29 -13.81
N THR A 133 -7.85 -3.03 -13.30
CA THR A 133 -8.03 -4.31 -12.58
C THR A 133 -7.10 -4.37 -11.37
N VAL A 134 -7.48 -5.17 -10.37
CA VAL A 134 -6.62 -5.44 -9.21
C VAL A 134 -5.35 -6.20 -9.61
N LEU A 135 -5.43 -7.04 -10.65
CA LEU A 135 -4.27 -7.75 -11.19
C LEU A 135 -3.21 -6.78 -11.70
N ALA A 136 -3.60 -5.79 -12.52
CA ALA A 136 -2.68 -4.78 -13.04
C ALA A 136 -2.05 -3.93 -11.92
N PHE A 137 -2.83 -3.65 -10.87
CA PHE A 137 -2.31 -2.99 -9.66
C PHE A 137 -1.24 -3.84 -8.96
N VAL A 138 -1.48 -5.14 -8.77
CA VAL A 138 -0.50 -6.04 -8.14
C VAL A 138 0.73 -6.21 -9.01
N GLU A 139 0.58 -6.30 -10.33
CA GLU A 139 1.69 -6.34 -11.28
C GLU A 139 2.60 -5.10 -11.16
N ALA A 140 2.01 -3.91 -11.04
CA ALA A 140 2.78 -2.70 -10.80
C ALA A 140 3.44 -2.66 -9.42
N MET A 141 2.80 -3.22 -8.38
CA MET A 141 3.41 -3.35 -7.05
C MET A 141 4.65 -4.27 -7.04
N MET A 142 4.74 -5.22 -7.97
CA MET A 142 5.89 -6.12 -8.13
C MET A 142 7.08 -5.49 -8.88
N TYR A 143 6.91 -4.29 -9.45
CA TYR A 143 7.90 -3.71 -10.35
C TYR A 143 9.08 -3.05 -9.62
N SER A 144 8.81 -2.07 -8.75
CA SER A 144 9.85 -1.29 -8.06
C SER A 144 9.32 -0.56 -6.84
N ASP A 145 10.19 -0.14 -5.91
CA ASP A 145 9.78 0.71 -4.79
C ASP A 145 9.25 2.06 -5.28
N GLY A 146 9.81 2.60 -6.36
CA GLY A 146 9.34 3.82 -7.03
C GLY A 146 7.90 3.67 -7.57
N ALA A 147 7.56 2.51 -8.14
CA ALA A 147 6.18 2.20 -8.53
C ALA A 147 5.25 2.15 -7.33
N GLN A 148 5.63 1.43 -6.28
CA GLN A 148 4.84 1.34 -5.05
C GLN A 148 4.61 2.73 -4.43
N LEU A 149 5.64 3.58 -4.42
CA LEU A 149 5.58 4.96 -3.94
C LEU A 149 4.64 5.82 -4.80
N TYR A 150 4.72 5.71 -6.13
CA TYR A 150 3.83 6.45 -7.01
C TYR A 150 2.38 6.00 -6.86
N ILE A 151 2.13 4.69 -6.71
CA ILE A 151 0.80 4.14 -6.46
C ILE A 151 0.22 4.70 -5.15
N MET A 152 1.01 4.73 -4.08
CA MET A 152 0.63 5.37 -2.82
C MET A 152 0.26 6.84 -3.03
N ALA A 153 1.05 7.59 -3.81
CA ALA A 153 0.76 8.99 -4.10
C ALA A 153 -0.54 9.19 -4.90
N ARG A 154 -0.85 8.30 -5.87
CA ARG A 154 -2.12 8.32 -6.60
C ARG A 154 -3.30 8.05 -5.66
N PHE A 155 -3.16 7.12 -4.71
CA PHE A 155 -4.17 6.89 -3.67
C PHE A 155 -4.38 8.14 -2.80
N ILE A 156 -3.30 8.78 -2.34
CA ILE A 156 -3.36 10.02 -1.55
C ILE A 156 -4.09 11.12 -2.31
N VAL A 157 -3.76 11.34 -3.59
CA VAL A 157 -4.38 12.40 -4.40
C VAL A 157 -5.85 12.11 -4.70
N SER A 158 -6.19 10.88 -5.10
CA SER A 158 -7.56 10.49 -5.44
C SER A 158 -8.52 10.59 -4.26
N ASN A 159 -8.02 10.38 -3.05
CA ASN A 159 -8.80 10.52 -1.81
C ASN A 159 -8.69 11.91 -1.19
N SER A 160 -8.07 12.87 -1.89
CA SER A 160 -7.83 14.22 -1.39
C SER A 160 -7.21 14.18 0.01
N LEU A 161 -6.04 13.57 0.15
CA LEU A 161 -5.27 13.44 1.40
C LEU A 161 -3.98 14.29 1.41
N GLN A 162 -3.51 14.72 0.24
CA GLN A 162 -2.30 15.50 0.05
C GLN A 162 -2.29 16.83 0.83
N MET A 163 -3.40 17.55 0.93
CA MET A 163 -3.43 18.81 1.69
C MET A 163 -3.13 18.64 3.19
N TYR A 164 -3.37 17.48 3.78
CA TYR A 164 -3.07 17.20 5.18
C TYR A 164 -1.58 16.91 5.37
N LEU A 165 -0.92 16.33 4.36
CA LEU A 165 0.55 16.24 4.34
C LEU A 165 1.18 17.63 4.17
N ARG A 166 0.59 18.49 3.33
CA ARG A 166 1.06 19.88 3.11
C ARG A 166 0.94 20.73 4.36
N SER A 167 -0.18 20.65 5.06
CA SER A 167 -0.41 21.39 6.31
C SER A 167 0.12 20.68 7.55
N ARG A 168 0.66 19.45 7.41
CA ARG A 168 1.12 18.60 8.52
C ARG A 168 0.01 18.30 9.53
N ALA A 169 -1.23 18.21 9.05
CA ALA A 169 -2.38 17.81 9.85
C ALA A 169 -2.41 16.29 10.06
N TRP A 170 -1.47 15.79 10.88
CA TRP A 170 -1.20 14.35 11.04
C TRP A 170 -2.42 13.54 11.48
N ALA A 171 -3.23 14.06 12.40
CA ALA A 171 -4.46 13.40 12.83
C ALA A 171 -5.48 13.27 11.69
N GLU A 172 -5.67 14.32 10.89
CA GLU A 172 -6.60 14.30 9.76
C GLU A 172 -6.13 13.37 8.65
N PHE A 173 -4.82 13.33 8.40
CA PHE A 173 -4.20 12.38 7.47
C PHE A 173 -4.37 10.94 7.95
N ALA A 174 -3.92 10.63 9.17
CA ALA A 174 -3.94 9.29 9.75
C ALA A 174 -5.35 8.71 9.84
N ARG A 175 -6.34 9.52 10.24
CA ARG A 175 -7.75 9.10 10.28
C ARG A 175 -8.26 8.58 8.94
N ARG A 176 -7.85 9.22 7.84
CA ARG A 176 -8.32 8.88 6.49
C ARG A 176 -7.46 7.81 5.81
N TYR A 177 -6.17 7.81 6.10
CA TYR A 177 -5.23 6.84 5.53
C TYR A 177 -5.29 5.49 6.26
N ASN A 178 -5.24 5.49 7.60
CA ASN A 178 -5.22 4.29 8.45
C ASN A 178 -6.61 3.90 8.99
N GLY A 179 -7.61 4.78 8.88
CA GLY A 179 -8.98 4.52 9.29
C GLY A 179 -9.32 4.95 10.73
N PRO A 180 -10.53 4.63 11.22
CA PRO A 180 -11.08 5.19 12.46
C PRO A 180 -10.30 4.81 13.73
N SER A 181 -9.57 3.69 13.70
CA SER A 181 -8.73 3.24 14.82
C SER A 181 -7.36 3.92 14.89
N TYR A 182 -7.08 4.92 14.03
CA TYR A 182 -5.76 5.55 13.94
C TYR A 182 -5.24 6.06 15.29
N ALA A 183 -6.10 6.71 16.09
CA ALA A 183 -5.75 7.32 17.36
C ALA A 183 -5.40 6.29 18.43
N SER A 184 -6.15 5.19 18.51
CA SER A 184 -5.84 4.07 19.42
C SER A 184 -4.53 3.38 19.08
N ASN A 185 -4.11 3.46 17.81
CA ASN A 185 -2.83 2.94 17.32
C ASN A 185 -1.73 4.02 17.27
N HIS A 186 -2.02 5.23 17.74
CA HIS A 186 -1.13 6.40 17.78
C HIS A 186 -0.48 6.74 16.43
N TYR A 187 -1.18 6.54 15.31
CA TYR A 187 -0.62 6.81 13.98
C TYR A 187 -0.28 8.28 13.79
N ASP A 188 -1.12 9.18 14.27
CA ASP A 188 -0.91 10.62 14.28
C ASP A 188 0.39 11.01 15.00
N LEU A 189 0.57 10.53 16.23
CA LEU A 189 1.78 10.80 17.02
C LEU A 189 3.02 10.16 16.41
N LYS A 190 2.90 8.96 15.82
CA LYS A 190 4.01 8.29 15.12
C LYS A 190 4.46 9.10 13.89
N LEU A 191 3.51 9.61 13.10
CA LEU A 191 3.80 10.44 11.93
C LEU A 191 4.45 11.76 12.33
N GLU A 192 3.93 12.42 13.36
CA GLU A 192 4.48 13.66 13.90
C GLU A 192 5.92 13.47 14.38
N HIS A 193 6.16 12.50 15.28
CA HIS A 193 7.50 12.22 15.78
C HIS A 193 8.48 11.78 14.67
N ALA A 194 8.01 11.02 13.67
CA ALA A 194 8.83 10.64 12.54
C ALA A 194 9.24 11.87 11.70
N TYR A 195 8.31 12.81 11.47
CA TYR A 195 8.58 14.06 10.78
C TYR A 195 9.56 14.96 11.55
N GLU A 196 9.40 15.08 12.87
CA GLU A 196 10.25 15.92 13.70
C GLU A 196 11.72 15.52 13.63
N ARG A 197 11.99 14.21 13.62
CA ARG A 197 13.32 13.60 13.51
C ARG A 197 13.97 13.76 12.14
N MET A 198 13.22 14.20 11.12
CA MET A 198 13.79 14.40 9.79
C MET A 198 14.77 15.58 9.77
N PRO A 199 15.87 15.49 9.01
CA PRO A 199 16.80 16.59 8.82
C PRO A 199 16.11 17.84 8.29
N LEU A 200 16.62 19.03 8.66
CA LEU A 200 16.14 20.30 8.10
C LEU A 200 16.25 20.34 6.57
N SER A 201 17.24 19.67 5.99
CA SER A 201 17.40 19.54 4.54
C SER A 201 16.26 18.80 3.85
N ASP A 202 15.50 17.98 4.59
CA ASP A 202 14.32 17.27 4.08
C ASP A 202 13.02 18.06 4.31
N LYS A 203 13.04 19.12 5.13
CA LYS A 203 11.86 19.98 5.39
C LYS A 203 11.74 21.06 4.30
N VAL A 204 11.82 20.60 3.05
CA VAL A 204 11.72 21.41 1.83
C VAL A 204 10.71 20.77 0.90
N THR A 205 9.92 21.61 0.23
CA THR A 205 8.97 21.17 -0.81
C THR A 205 9.66 21.27 -2.17
N PRO A 206 9.87 20.15 -2.90
CA PRO A 206 10.42 20.19 -4.25
C PRO A 206 9.50 20.93 -5.24
N PRO A 207 10.02 21.37 -6.41
CA PRO A 207 9.16 21.92 -7.45
C PRO A 207 8.14 20.87 -7.94
N PRO A 208 7.02 21.31 -8.55
CA PRO A 208 6.04 20.39 -9.12
C PRO A 208 6.67 19.45 -10.15
N THR A 209 6.32 18.17 -10.04
CA THR A 209 6.81 17.11 -10.93
C THR A 209 5.91 16.99 -12.16
N ASP A 210 6.51 16.87 -13.34
CA ASP A 210 5.77 16.67 -14.58
C ASP A 210 5.26 15.22 -14.74
N ILE A 211 4.21 15.05 -15.55
CA ILE A 211 3.55 13.76 -15.74
C ILE A 211 4.43 12.72 -16.44
N ASN A 212 5.37 13.13 -17.29
CA ASN A 212 6.25 12.19 -17.99
C ASN A 212 7.24 11.55 -17.02
N THR A 213 7.78 12.34 -16.09
CA THR A 213 8.63 11.84 -15.00
C THR A 213 7.87 10.84 -14.12
N LEU A 214 6.63 11.14 -13.75
CA LEU A 214 5.80 10.22 -12.94
C LEU A 214 5.50 8.91 -13.67
N ASN A 215 5.15 8.95 -14.95
CA ASN A 215 4.80 7.77 -15.73
C ASN A 215 5.96 6.77 -15.87
N LYS A 216 7.22 7.23 -15.79
CA LYS A 216 8.41 6.35 -15.80
C LYS A 216 8.50 5.46 -14.55
N LEU A 217 7.89 5.86 -13.44
CA LEU A 217 7.94 5.09 -12.20
C LEU A 217 7.15 3.77 -12.28
N ILE A 218 6.13 3.71 -13.13
CA ILE A 218 5.23 2.54 -13.27
C ILE A 218 5.35 1.85 -14.64
N ASN A 219 6.14 2.38 -15.57
CA ASN A 219 6.33 1.80 -16.91
C ASN A 219 7.82 1.51 -17.16
N ALA A 220 8.16 0.22 -17.22
CA ALA A 220 9.50 -0.29 -17.53
C ALA A 220 9.87 -0.26 -19.03
N ASN A 221 8.95 0.14 -19.91
CA ASN A 221 9.13 0.02 -21.37
C ASN A 221 9.59 1.33 -22.03
N ASN A 222 10.73 1.86 -21.60
CA ASN A 222 11.61 2.62 -22.50
C ASN A 222 12.94 1.90 -22.60
#